data_AF-A0A0G0R5V6-F1
#
_entry.id   AF-A0A0G0R5V6-F1
#
_cell.length_a   1.000
_cell.length_b   1.000
_cell.length_c   1.000
_cell.angle_alpha   90.00
_cell.angle_beta   90.00
_cell.angle_gamma   90.00
#
_symmetry.space_group_name_H-M   'P 1'
#
loop_
_entity.id
_entity.type
_entity.pdbx_description
1 polymer ?
#
loop_
_entity_poly.entity_id
_entity_poly.type
_entity_poly.pdbx_seq_one_letter_code
_entity_poly.pdbx_strand_id
1 'polypeptide(L)'
;MSTEFADNIIRVDRSVRPSYPYWIKTVIHPELEKIGPSKYDISLVKQWLHKDQKNGRCIRGNKIYTHFKVTDTLKTCLGLRDLEEIQKKGIVFFREHFQCKAVFGWKSVLWDSNGNLNVPYLHEDGGSVVIRWKWLDSDWNDGNPALRIASSSQR
;
A
#
# COMPACT_ATOMS: atom_id res chain seq x y z
N MET A 1 35.45 6.71 4.70
CA MET A 1 34.28 5.81 4.85
C MET A 1 33.09 6.56 4.30
N SER A 2 32.64 6.20 3.11
CA SER A 2 31.52 6.86 2.45
C SER A 2 30.25 6.49 3.21
N THR A 3 29.60 7.48 3.81
CA THR A 3 28.25 7.33 4.36
C THR A 3 27.33 6.96 3.18
N GLU A 4 26.99 5.69 3.04
CA GLU A 4 25.85 5.25 2.22
C GLU A 4 24.62 5.95 2.80
N PHE A 5 24.21 7.07 2.20
CA PHE A 5 22.84 7.51 2.38
C PHE A 5 21.98 6.36 1.87
N ALA A 6 21.32 5.66 2.79
CA ALA A 6 20.32 4.66 2.44
C ALA A 6 19.41 5.28 1.37
N ASP A 7 19.36 4.67 0.20
CA ASP A 7 18.62 5.20 -0.94
C ASP A 7 17.12 5.19 -0.60
N ASN A 8 16.65 6.27 0.02
CA ASN A 8 15.27 6.51 0.45
C ASN A 8 14.33 6.80 -0.74
N ILE A 9 14.87 6.82 -1.95
CA ILE A 9 14.09 7.06 -3.15
C ILE A 9 13.50 5.73 -3.64
N ILE A 10 12.17 5.73 -3.80
CA ILE A 10 11.44 4.70 -4.52
C ILE A 10 11.29 5.16 -5.97
N ARG A 11 11.65 4.28 -6.90
CA ARG A 11 11.51 4.48 -8.35
C ARG A 11 10.52 3.47 -8.87
N VAL A 12 9.48 3.96 -9.55
CA VAL A 12 8.39 3.15 -10.05
C VAL A 12 8.20 3.40 -11.53
N ASP A 13 8.44 2.38 -12.34
CA ASP A 13 8.08 2.41 -13.75
C ASP A 13 6.56 2.23 -13.89
N ARG A 14 5.86 3.30 -14.26
CA ARG A 14 4.40 3.33 -14.43
C ARG A 14 3.96 2.86 -15.82
N SER A 15 4.89 2.61 -16.74
CA SER A 15 4.58 2.03 -18.05
C SER A 15 4.36 0.52 -17.96
N VAL A 16 4.96 -0.12 -16.95
CA VAL A 16 4.85 -1.55 -16.68
C VAL A 16 3.65 -1.82 -15.78
N ARG A 17 2.75 -2.70 -16.23
CA ARG A 17 1.65 -3.17 -15.37
C ARG A 17 2.17 -4.15 -14.32
N PRO A 18 1.63 -4.12 -13.09
CA PRO A 18 1.93 -5.15 -12.09
C PRO A 18 1.60 -6.54 -12.60
N SER A 19 2.39 -7.53 -12.18
CA SER A 19 2.05 -8.93 -12.39
C SER A 19 1.11 -9.39 -11.27
N TYR A 20 -0.10 -9.77 -11.65
CA TYR A 20 -1.11 -10.24 -10.72
C TYR A 20 -1.09 -11.77 -10.65
N PRO A 21 -1.17 -12.38 -9.45
CA PRO A 21 -1.37 -13.81 -9.29
C PRO A 21 -2.53 -14.39 -10.11
N TYR A 22 -2.38 -15.65 -10.56
CA TYR A 22 -3.34 -16.33 -11.44
C TYR A 22 -4.76 -16.47 -10.86
N TRP A 23 -4.90 -16.43 -9.53
CA TRP A 23 -6.20 -16.57 -8.84
C TRP A 23 -7.03 -15.28 -8.85
N ILE A 24 -6.48 -14.18 -9.37
CA ILE A 24 -7.19 -12.90 -9.47
C ILE A 24 -8.18 -12.95 -10.63
N LYS A 25 -9.41 -12.52 -10.35
CA LYS A 25 -10.48 -12.45 -11.34
C LYS A 25 -10.48 -11.10 -12.06
N THR A 26 -10.40 -10.00 -11.32
CA THR A 26 -10.54 -8.66 -11.90
C THR A 26 -9.86 -7.61 -11.02
N VAL A 27 -9.03 -6.75 -11.62
CA VAL A 27 -8.51 -5.54 -10.97
C VAL A 27 -9.59 -4.46 -11.00
N ILE A 28 -9.92 -3.86 -9.85
CA ILE A 28 -11.04 -2.88 -9.77
C ILE A 28 -10.66 -1.53 -10.38
N HIS A 29 -9.40 -1.14 -10.21
CA HIS A 29 -8.90 0.20 -10.55
C HIS A 29 -7.71 0.18 -11.51
N PRO A 30 -7.82 -0.48 -12.69
CA PRO A 30 -6.71 -0.51 -13.66
C PRO A 30 -6.32 0.89 -14.15
N GLU A 31 -7.25 1.85 -14.14
CA GLU A 31 -7.00 3.25 -14.46
C GLU A 31 -6.03 3.94 -13.49
N LEU A 32 -5.96 3.48 -12.24
CA LEU A 32 -5.11 4.09 -11.22
C LEU A 32 -3.66 3.55 -11.26
N GLU A 33 -3.39 2.43 -11.93
CA GLU A 33 -2.05 1.80 -11.96
C GLU A 33 -0.97 2.73 -12.53
N LYS A 34 -1.37 3.60 -13.46
CA LYS A 34 -0.48 4.57 -14.11
C LYS A 34 -0.39 5.90 -13.35
N ILE A 35 -1.16 6.07 -12.29
CA ILE A 35 -1.30 7.34 -11.57
C ILE A 35 -0.37 7.37 -10.36
N GLY A 36 0.43 8.44 -10.29
CA GLY A 36 1.34 8.72 -9.20
C GLY A 36 2.74 9.05 -9.70
N PRO A 37 3.63 9.56 -8.82
CA PRO A 37 4.99 9.86 -9.20
C PRO A 37 5.75 8.59 -9.61
N SER A 38 6.59 8.70 -10.63
CA SER A 38 7.55 7.65 -11.01
C SER A 38 8.78 7.63 -10.12
N LYS A 39 8.98 8.67 -9.29
CA LYS A 39 10.06 8.79 -8.32
C LYS A 39 9.59 9.59 -7.12
N TYR A 40 9.78 9.07 -5.91
CA TYR A 40 9.45 9.79 -4.67
C TYR A 40 10.36 9.36 -3.53
N ASP A 41 10.52 10.24 -2.55
CA ASP A 41 11.19 9.92 -1.29
C ASP A 41 10.21 9.22 -0.34
N ILE A 42 10.64 8.14 0.31
CA ILE A 42 9.82 7.37 1.24
C ILE A 42 9.33 8.20 2.43
N SER A 43 10.05 9.25 2.82
CA SER A 43 9.64 10.19 3.88
C SER A 43 8.35 10.95 3.56
N LEU A 44 7.97 11.03 2.27
CA LEU A 44 6.70 11.62 1.84
C LEU A 44 5.51 10.65 1.98
N VAL A 45 5.78 9.36 2.20
CA VAL A 45 4.77 8.33 2.38
C VAL A 45 4.30 8.34 3.83
N LYS A 46 2.99 8.56 4.00
CA LYS A 46 2.31 8.54 5.29
C LYS A 46 1.61 7.20 5.49
N GLN A 47 1.77 6.66 6.70
CA GLN A 47 0.94 5.57 7.22
C GLN A 47 -0.38 6.16 7.73
N TRP A 48 -1.40 6.17 6.87
CA TRP A 48 -2.71 6.72 7.18
C TRP A 48 -3.61 5.68 7.86
N LEU A 49 -4.31 6.12 8.90
CA LEU A 49 -5.30 5.32 9.63
C LEU A 49 -6.66 6.02 9.59
N HIS A 50 -7.70 5.25 9.29
CA HIS A 50 -9.08 5.71 9.46
C HIS A 50 -9.34 6.03 10.94
N LYS A 51 -10.21 6.99 11.24
CA LYS A 51 -10.52 7.39 12.63
C LYS A 51 -10.94 6.22 13.52
N ASP A 52 -11.65 5.25 12.93
CA ASP A 52 -12.15 4.06 13.62
C ASP A 52 -11.14 2.89 13.68
N GLN A 53 -9.94 3.05 13.11
CA GLN A 53 -8.80 2.15 13.35
C GLN A 53 -7.96 2.57 14.57
N LYS A 54 -8.15 3.80 15.07
CA LYS A 54 -7.31 4.36 16.13
C LYS A 54 -7.79 3.94 17.51
N ASN A 55 -6.87 3.97 18.48
CA ASN A 55 -7.11 3.72 19.91
C ASN A 55 -7.60 2.28 20.19
N GLY A 56 -6.94 1.28 19.62
CA GLY A 56 -7.27 -0.14 19.83
C GLY A 56 -8.57 -0.60 19.16
N ARG A 57 -9.16 0.21 18.27
CA ARG A 57 -10.40 -0.12 17.57
C ARG A 57 -10.12 -0.85 16.26
N CYS A 58 -11.13 -1.60 15.83
CA CYS A 58 -11.15 -2.29 14.55
C CYS A 58 -12.27 -1.74 13.66
N ILE A 59 -12.01 -1.64 12.36
CA ILE A 59 -13.01 -1.36 11.33
C ILE A 59 -12.92 -2.39 10.22
N ARG A 60 -14.05 -2.71 9.59
CA ARG A 60 -14.08 -3.50 8.36
C ARG A 60 -13.37 -2.77 7.22
N GLY A 61 -12.56 -3.49 6.45
CA GLY A 61 -11.83 -2.94 5.30
C GLY A 61 -12.75 -2.36 4.23
N ASN A 62 -13.94 -2.91 4.03
CA ASN A 62 -14.95 -2.37 3.11
C ASN A 62 -15.38 -0.92 3.47
N LYS A 63 -15.43 -0.56 4.75
CA LYS A 63 -15.72 0.80 5.22
C LYS A 63 -14.54 1.74 4.94
N ILE A 64 -13.30 1.28 5.13
CA ILE A 64 -12.09 2.04 4.75
C ILE A 64 -12.09 2.29 3.24
N TYR A 65 -12.35 1.26 2.45
CA TYR A 65 -12.41 1.38 1.00
C TYR A 65 -13.51 2.32 0.53
N THR A 66 -14.70 2.23 1.14
CA THR A 66 -15.81 3.15 0.88
C THR A 66 -15.40 4.59 1.21
N HIS A 67 -14.73 4.82 2.33
CA HIS A 67 -14.18 6.13 2.68
C HIS A 67 -13.21 6.66 1.61
N PHE A 68 -12.30 5.83 1.11
CA PHE A 68 -11.37 6.25 0.06
C PHE A 68 -12.05 6.60 -1.26
N LYS A 69 -13.11 5.86 -1.63
CA LYS A 69 -13.91 6.17 -2.83
C LYS A 69 -14.67 7.49 -2.68
N VAL A 70 -15.37 7.69 -1.56
CA VAL A 70 -16.18 8.90 -1.31
C VAL A 70 -15.32 10.15 -1.21
N THR A 71 -14.12 10.05 -0.64
CA THR A 71 -13.22 11.19 -0.49
C THR A 71 -12.26 11.38 -1.67
N ASP A 72 -12.36 10.55 -2.71
CA ASP A 72 -11.44 10.54 -3.87
C ASP A 72 -9.96 10.51 -3.47
N THR A 73 -9.64 9.80 -2.39
CA THR A 73 -8.28 9.72 -1.85
C THR A 73 -7.53 8.48 -2.31
N LEU A 74 -8.20 7.57 -3.01
CA LEU A 74 -7.60 6.33 -3.54
C LEU A 74 -6.42 6.62 -4.49
N LYS A 75 -6.50 7.68 -5.29
CA LYS A 75 -5.42 8.13 -6.19
C LYS A 75 -4.11 8.48 -5.47
N THR A 76 -4.21 8.89 -4.20
CA THR A 76 -3.06 9.22 -3.35
C THR A 76 -2.50 8.01 -2.60
N CYS A 77 -3.22 6.89 -2.56
CA CYS A 77 -2.72 5.64 -2.02
C CYS A 77 -1.63 5.04 -2.91
N LEU A 78 -0.72 4.28 -2.30
CA LEU A 78 0.19 3.42 -3.05
C LEU A 78 -0.55 2.20 -3.60
N GLY A 79 -0.04 1.63 -4.70
CA GLY A 79 -0.58 0.41 -5.33
C GLY A 79 0.42 -0.74 -5.32
N LEU A 80 0.07 -1.85 -5.97
CA LEU A 80 0.87 -3.07 -6.00
C LEU A 80 2.30 -2.80 -6.51
N ARG A 81 2.45 -2.03 -7.59
CA ARG A 81 3.77 -1.69 -8.13
C ARG A 81 4.64 -0.94 -7.13
N ASP A 82 4.06 -0.01 -6.38
CA ASP A 82 4.78 0.71 -5.32
C ASP A 82 5.27 -0.26 -4.23
N LEU A 83 4.41 -1.20 -3.84
CA LEU A 83 4.77 -2.22 -2.85
C LEU A 83 5.89 -3.14 -3.36
N GLU A 84 5.88 -3.53 -4.64
CA GLU A 84 6.96 -4.31 -5.26
C GLU A 84 8.31 -3.57 -5.20
N GLU A 85 8.33 -2.26 -5.47
CA GLU A 85 9.57 -1.47 -5.41
C GLU A 85 10.05 -1.23 -3.97
N ILE A 86 9.13 -1.06 -3.02
CA ILE A 86 9.45 -1.00 -1.59
C ILE A 86 10.00 -2.35 -1.10
N GLN A 87 9.41 -3.47 -1.52
CA GLN A 87 9.85 -4.82 -1.15
C GLN A 87 11.31 -5.06 -1.52
N LYS A 88 11.74 -4.60 -2.70
CA LYS A 88 13.14 -4.73 -3.18
C LYS A 88 14.16 -3.98 -2.33
N LYS A 89 13.75 -2.97 -1.56
CA LYS A 89 14.64 -2.27 -0.61
C LYS A 89 14.99 -3.15 0.61
N GLY A 90 14.26 -4.24 0.81
CA GLY A 90 14.57 -5.25 1.81
C GLY A 90 14.06 -4.92 3.22
N ILE A 91 14.35 -5.84 4.14
CA ILE A 91 13.77 -5.84 5.48
C ILE A 91 14.26 -4.71 6.38
N VAL A 92 15.55 -4.34 6.29
CA VAL A 92 16.10 -3.25 7.12
C VAL A 92 15.37 -1.94 6.82
N PHE A 93 15.23 -1.63 5.52
CA PHE A 93 14.47 -0.47 5.05
C PHE A 93 13.00 -0.52 5.51
N PHE A 94 12.37 -1.69 5.41
CA PHE A 94 10.98 -1.85 5.81
C PHE A 94 10.77 -1.61 7.31
N ARG A 95 11.65 -2.15 8.16
CA ARG A 95 11.59 -1.96 9.62
C ARG A 95 11.80 -0.50 10.01
N GLU A 96 12.76 0.18 9.38
CA GLU A 96 13.07 1.60 9.61
C GLU A 96 11.87 2.50 9.30
N HIS A 97 11.23 2.31 8.15
CA HIS A 97 10.17 3.21 7.68
C HIS A 97 8.74 2.82 8.12
N PHE A 98 8.50 1.54 8.40
CA PHE A 98 7.15 1.02 8.65
C PHE A 98 6.96 0.36 10.01
N GLN A 99 7.98 0.32 10.87
CA GLN A 99 7.87 -0.17 12.26
C GLN A 99 7.26 -1.58 12.36
N CYS A 100 7.61 -2.46 11.42
CA CYS A 100 7.11 -3.84 11.32
C CYS A 100 5.57 -3.99 11.17
N LYS A 101 4.85 -2.92 10.79
CA LYS A 101 3.41 -2.98 10.54
C LYS A 101 3.09 -3.65 9.20
N ALA A 102 1.89 -4.21 9.09
CA ALA A 102 1.35 -4.62 7.80
C ALA A 102 0.83 -3.38 7.07
N VAL A 103 1.43 -2.99 5.96
CA VAL A 103 1.14 -1.71 5.28
C VAL A 103 0.47 -1.92 3.93
N PHE A 104 -0.63 -1.19 3.67
CA PHE A 104 -1.60 -1.55 2.64
C PHE A 104 -1.57 -0.61 1.44
N GLY A 105 -1.56 -1.19 0.23
CA GLY A 105 -1.59 -0.51 -1.07
C GLY A 105 -2.99 -0.46 -1.67
N TRP A 106 -3.86 0.39 -1.12
CA TRP A 106 -5.28 0.45 -1.46
C TRP A 106 -5.60 0.85 -2.90
N LYS A 107 -4.65 1.35 -3.68
CA LYS A 107 -4.86 1.66 -5.10
C LYS A 107 -5.11 0.41 -5.95
N SER A 108 -4.65 -0.76 -5.52
CA SER A 108 -4.73 -2.02 -6.27
C SER A 108 -5.75 -3.00 -5.69
N VAL A 109 -6.94 -2.51 -5.32
CA VAL A 109 -8.05 -3.38 -4.91
C VAL A 109 -8.51 -4.23 -6.09
N LEU A 110 -8.83 -5.50 -5.83
CA LEU A 110 -9.21 -6.49 -6.83
C LEU A 110 -10.27 -7.47 -6.31
N TRP A 111 -10.92 -8.19 -7.21
CA TRP A 111 -11.71 -9.39 -6.92
C TRP A 111 -10.84 -10.64 -7.09
N ASP A 112 -10.88 -11.54 -6.11
CA ASP A 112 -10.38 -12.91 -6.29
C ASP A 112 -11.40 -13.81 -7.04
N SER A 113 -10.99 -15.04 -7.37
CA SER A 113 -11.84 -16.03 -8.03
C SER A 113 -13.08 -16.43 -7.24
N ASN A 114 -13.08 -16.25 -5.91
CA ASN A 114 -14.20 -16.53 -5.02
C ASN A 114 -15.17 -15.34 -4.91
N GLY A 115 -14.89 -14.22 -5.58
CA GLY A 115 -15.70 -13.02 -5.51
C GLY A 115 -15.51 -12.25 -4.21
N ASN A 116 -14.34 -12.31 -3.58
CA ASN A 116 -13.97 -11.45 -2.45
C ASN A 116 -13.12 -10.28 -2.91
N LEU A 117 -13.36 -9.09 -2.34
CA LEU A 117 -12.47 -7.95 -2.57
C LEU A 117 -11.22 -8.10 -1.71
N ASN A 118 -10.06 -7.97 -2.33
CA ASN A 118 -8.78 -8.01 -1.65
C ASN A 118 -7.95 -6.76 -1.94
N VAL A 119 -7.09 -6.41 -1.00
CA VAL A 119 -6.10 -5.34 -1.11
C VAL A 119 -4.70 -5.92 -0.85
N PRO A 120 -3.67 -5.53 -1.63
CA PRO A 120 -2.32 -6.01 -1.39
C PRO A 120 -1.70 -5.27 -0.20
N TYR A 121 -0.83 -5.95 0.52
CA TYR A 121 -0.07 -5.36 1.62
C TYR A 121 1.32 -5.97 1.71
N LEU A 122 2.25 -5.18 2.25
CA LEU A 122 3.57 -5.64 2.66
C LEU A 122 3.54 -5.98 4.15
N HIS A 123 4.17 -7.08 4.51
CA HIS A 123 4.52 -7.36 5.90
C HIS A 123 5.83 -8.12 5.99
N GLU A 124 6.40 -8.13 7.19
CA GLU A 124 7.55 -8.97 7.52
C GLU A 124 7.12 -10.41 7.77
N ASP A 125 7.75 -11.37 7.10
CA ASP A 125 7.56 -12.81 7.26
C ASP A 125 8.92 -13.51 7.28
N GLY A 126 9.27 -14.18 8.38
CA GLY A 126 10.48 -15.00 8.49
C GLY A 126 11.79 -14.29 8.14
N GLY A 127 11.94 -13.00 8.45
CA GLY A 127 13.15 -12.23 8.11
C GLY A 127 13.19 -11.70 6.67
N SER A 128 12.06 -11.76 5.95
CA SER A 128 11.89 -11.16 4.63
C SER A 128 10.66 -10.23 4.58
N VAL A 129 10.57 -9.40 3.55
CA VAL A 129 9.38 -8.59 3.28
C VAL A 129 8.61 -9.27 2.15
N VAL A 130 7.33 -9.56 2.38
CA VAL A 130 6.48 -10.27 1.42
C VAL A 130 5.24 -9.47 1.09
N ILE A 131 4.76 -9.60 -0.16
CA ILE A 131 3.46 -9.10 -0.58
C ILE A 131 2.41 -10.20 -0.35
N ARG A 132 1.35 -9.84 0.35
CA ARG A 132 0.17 -10.69 0.58
C ARG A 132 -1.10 -9.90 0.24
N TRP A 133 -2.24 -10.58 0.35
CA TRP A 133 -3.56 -10.02 0.04
C TRP A 133 -4.50 -10.21 1.22
N LYS A 134 -5.30 -9.20 1.54
CA LYS A 134 -6.24 -9.25 2.65
C LYS A 134 -7.65 -8.94 2.19
N TRP A 135 -8.59 -9.80 2.60
CA TRP A 135 -10.00 -9.69 2.28
C TRP A 135 -10.66 -8.52 3.01
N LEU A 136 -11.32 -7.62 2.28
CA LEU A 136 -11.89 -6.38 2.77
C LEU A 136 -12.98 -6.54 3.84
N ASP A 137 -13.65 -7.69 3.96
CA ASP A 137 -14.59 -7.91 5.06
C ASP A 137 -13.91 -8.39 6.34
N SER A 138 -12.57 -8.53 6.35
CA SER A 138 -11.79 -8.72 7.58
C SER A 138 -11.71 -7.42 8.41
N ASP A 139 -11.15 -7.53 9.61
CA ASP A 139 -10.92 -6.39 10.50
C ASP A 139 -9.54 -5.74 10.29
N TRP A 140 -9.52 -4.41 10.37
CA TRP A 140 -8.34 -3.56 10.31
C TRP A 140 -8.19 -2.78 11.62
N ASN A 141 -7.04 -2.96 12.29
CA ASN A 141 -6.62 -2.21 13.47
C ASN A 141 -5.56 -1.14 13.10
N ASP A 142 -4.93 -0.55 14.10
CA ASP A 142 -3.86 0.45 13.97
C ASP A 142 -2.52 -0.10 13.45
N GLY A 143 -2.33 -1.42 13.54
CA GLY A 143 -1.23 -2.14 12.89
C GLY A 143 -1.37 -2.28 11.37
N ASN A 144 -2.50 -1.84 10.80
CA ASN A 144 -2.85 -2.02 9.39
C ASN A 144 -3.07 -0.69 8.63
N PRO A 145 -2.08 0.23 8.58
CA PRO A 145 -2.26 1.51 7.91
C PRO A 145 -2.26 1.39 6.38
N ALA A 146 -2.96 2.33 5.73
CA ALA A 146 -2.83 2.57 4.30
C ALA A 146 -1.57 3.40 4.01
N LEU A 147 -0.81 3.05 2.98
CA LEU A 147 0.28 3.90 2.51
C LEU A 147 -0.26 4.94 1.54
N ARG A 148 0.03 6.22 1.83
CA ARG A 148 -0.41 7.35 1.01
C ARG A 148 0.73 8.33 0.80
N ILE A 149 0.87 8.83 -0.41
CA ILE A 149 1.72 9.99 -0.65
C ILE A 149 0.94 11.20 -0.15
N ALA A 150 1.55 12.02 0.70
CA ALA A 150 0.95 13.28 1.07
C ALA A 150 0.72 14.09 -0.22
N SER A 151 -0.52 14.48 -0.47
CA SER A 151 -0.77 15.49 -1.49
C SER A 151 0.06 16.70 -1.09
N SER A 152 1.08 17.04 -1.86
CA SER A 152 1.65 18.37 -1.79
C SER A 152 0.46 19.30 -1.92
N SER A 153 0.16 20.09 -0.89
CA SER A 153 -0.65 21.27 -1.11
C SER A 153 0.11 22.03 -2.18
N GLN A 154 -0.39 22.00 -3.42
CA GLN A 154 -0.03 23.02 -4.39
C GLN A 154 -0.45 24.33 -3.71
N ARG A 155 0.53 25.00 -3.11
CA ARG A 155 0.44 26.42 -2.78
C ARG A 155 0.77 27.18 -4.05
#